data_AF-R0MIG3-F1
#
_entry.id   AF-R0MIG3-F1
#
_cell.length_a   1.000
_cell.length_b   1.000
_cell.length_c   1.000
_cell.angle_alpha   90.00
_cell.angle_beta   90.00
_cell.angle_gamma   90.00
#
_symmetry.space_group_name_H-M   'P 1'
#
loop_
_entity.id
_entity.type
_entity.pdbx_description
1 polymer ?
#
loop_
_entity_poly.entity_id
_entity_poly.type
_entity_poly.pdbx_seq_one_letter_code
_entity_poly.pdbx_strand_id
1 'polypeptide(L)'
;MSNNFRDFECFLEKHVVVMLKDGRSYYGIFKSFDQYNSITLNYAIERIFDGEEYGEKFLGLFVIRGDVVMLVGISKCDFKKYKKVDYEIIKKRVTVIEE
;
A
#
# COMPACT_ATOMS: atom_id res chain seq x y z
N MET A 1 -14.43 -29.48 8.43
CA MET A 1 -14.10 -28.08 8.75
C MET A 1 -12.64 -27.85 8.36
N SER A 2 -12.37 -27.48 7.12
CA SER A 2 -11.01 -27.09 6.71
C SER A 2 -10.77 -25.64 7.12
N ASN A 3 -9.75 -25.41 7.93
CA ASN A 3 -9.29 -24.09 8.35
C ASN A 3 -8.85 -23.27 7.13
N ASN A 4 -9.75 -22.48 6.54
CA ASN A 4 -9.40 -21.59 5.43
C ASN A 4 -8.83 -20.25 5.96
N PHE A 5 -7.74 -20.36 6.71
CA PHE A 5 -7.04 -19.22 7.30
C PHE A 5 -5.98 -18.73 6.29
N ARG A 6 -6.34 -17.71 5.49
CA ARG A 6 -5.49 -16.88 4.60
C ARG A 6 -5.51 -17.18 3.09
N ASP A 7 -6.66 -17.07 2.42
CA ASP A 7 -6.64 -16.97 0.96
C ASP A 7 -6.55 -15.52 0.50
N PHE A 8 -5.32 -15.04 0.33
CA PHE A 8 -5.07 -13.82 -0.44
C PHE A 8 -5.49 -13.95 -1.91
N GLU A 9 -5.91 -15.15 -2.36
CA GLU A 9 -6.51 -15.39 -3.66
C GLU A 9 -7.62 -14.40 -3.99
N CYS A 10 -8.43 -14.02 -2.99
CA CYS A 10 -9.50 -13.06 -3.18
C CYS A 10 -9.03 -11.65 -3.58
N PHE A 11 -7.74 -11.33 -3.43
CA PHE A 11 -7.14 -10.06 -3.84
C PHE A 11 -6.48 -10.11 -5.21
N LEU A 12 -6.23 -11.29 -5.79
CA LEU A 12 -5.55 -11.44 -7.08
C LEU A 12 -6.24 -10.59 -8.16
N GLU A 13 -5.42 -9.90 -8.95
CA GLU A 13 -5.84 -9.00 -10.04
C GLU A 13 -6.71 -7.81 -9.60
N LYS A 14 -6.83 -7.55 -8.30
CA LYS A 14 -7.54 -6.37 -7.77
C LYS A 14 -6.59 -5.26 -7.40
N HIS A 15 -7.08 -4.04 -7.47
CA HIS A 15 -6.43 -2.90 -6.85
C HIS A 15 -6.51 -3.04 -5.33
N VAL A 16 -5.36 -3.02 -4.68
CA VAL A 16 -5.22 -3.14 -3.24
C VAL A 16 -4.43 -1.99 -2.65
N VAL A 17 -4.59 -1.81 -1.35
CA VAL A 17 -3.64 -1.13 -0.48
C VAL A 17 -2.99 -2.17 0.43
N VAL A 18 -1.67 -2.11 0.54
CA VAL A 18 -0.86 -2.86 1.49
C VAL A 18 -0.25 -1.86 2.46
N MET A 19 -0.62 -1.97 3.73
CA MET A 19 -0.09 -1.11 4.79
C MET A 19 0.99 -1.87 5.56
N LEU A 20 2.12 -1.22 5.76
CA LEU A 20 3.25 -1.76 6.51
C LEU A 20 3.17 -1.37 7.99
N LYS A 21 3.95 -2.08 8.82
CA LYS A 21 4.07 -1.81 10.26
C LYS A 21 4.59 -0.41 10.61
N ASP A 22 5.36 0.19 9.71
CA ASP A 22 5.90 1.55 9.86
C ASP A 22 4.97 2.64 9.31
N GLY A 23 3.69 2.31 9.06
CA GLY A 23 2.69 3.26 8.59
C GLY A 23 2.73 3.56 7.09
N ARG A 24 3.74 3.07 6.35
CA ARG A 24 3.79 3.25 4.89
C ARG A 24 2.68 2.49 4.19
N SER A 25 2.13 3.09 3.13
CA SER A 25 1.04 2.50 2.36
C SER A 25 1.38 2.41 0.87
N TYR A 26 1.23 1.20 0.33
CA TYR A 26 1.53 0.87 -1.07
C TYR A 26 0.25 0.46 -1.78
N TYR A 27 0.00 1.08 -2.91
CA TYR A 27 -1.18 0.83 -3.75
C TYR A 27 -0.73 0.16 -5.04
N GLY A 28 -1.47 -0.82 -5.53
CA GLY A 28 -1.14 -1.48 -6.79
C GLY A 28 -2.10 -2.61 -7.14
N ILE A 29 -1.82 -3.31 -8.23
CA ILE A 29 -2.54 -4.53 -8.60
C ILE A 29 -1.86 -5.71 -7.93
N PHE A 30 -2.60 -6.46 -7.11
CA PHE A 30 -2.07 -7.62 -6.41
C PHE A 30 -1.85 -8.78 -7.40
N LYS A 31 -0.59 -9.18 -7.63
CA LYS A 31 -0.22 -10.18 -8.65
C LYS A 31 0.07 -11.55 -8.11
N SER A 32 0.77 -11.64 -6.99
CA SER A 32 1.14 -12.92 -6.40
C SER A 32 1.41 -12.77 -4.91
N PHE A 33 1.38 -13.92 -4.25
CA PHE A 33 1.77 -14.07 -2.86
C PHE A 33 2.45 -15.42 -2.64
N ASP A 34 3.23 -15.54 -1.57
CA ASP A 34 3.84 -16.79 -1.13
C ASP A 34 3.30 -17.25 0.24
N GLN A 35 3.76 -18.42 0.70
CA GLN A 35 3.39 -18.98 2.01
C GLN A 35 3.84 -18.12 3.21
N TYR A 36 4.77 -17.19 3.00
CA TYR A 36 5.26 -16.24 4.00
C TYR A 36 4.53 -14.90 3.94
N ASN A 37 3.49 -14.79 3.11
CA ASN A 37 2.72 -13.57 2.85
C ASN A 37 3.54 -12.46 2.17
N SER A 38 4.66 -12.78 1.51
CA SER A 38 5.30 -11.80 0.63
C SER A 38 4.37 -11.50 -0.53
N ILE A 39 4.24 -10.23 -0.92
CA ILE A 39 3.26 -9.77 -1.91
C ILE A 39 3.99 -9.11 -3.08
N THR A 40 3.59 -9.44 -4.30
CA THR A 40 3.99 -8.71 -5.49
C THR A 40 2.87 -7.80 -5.95
N LEU A 41 3.16 -6.50 -6.08
CA LEU A 41 2.28 -5.49 -6.64
C LEU A 41 2.79 -5.05 -8.02
N ASN A 42 1.89 -4.99 -9.00
CA ASN A 42 2.16 -4.34 -10.28
C ASN A 42 1.60 -2.91 -10.28
N TYR A 43 2.23 -2.01 -11.04
CA TYR A 43 1.93 -0.57 -11.05
C TYR A 43 1.87 0.04 -9.63
N ALA A 44 2.80 -0.39 -8.78
CA ALA A 44 2.86 0.00 -7.40
C ALA A 44 3.15 1.50 -7.25
N ILE A 45 2.47 2.13 -6.31
CA ILE A 45 2.62 3.53 -5.93
C ILE A 45 2.72 3.58 -4.40
N GLU A 46 3.73 4.25 -3.89
CA GLU A 46 3.74 4.69 -2.50
C GLU A 46 2.91 5.96 -2.39
N ARG A 47 1.95 5.98 -1.47
CA ARG A 47 1.12 7.17 -1.22
C ARG A 47 1.22 7.57 0.25
N ILE A 48 1.37 8.87 0.46
CA ILE A 48 1.41 9.49 1.78
C ILE A 48 0.24 10.48 1.84
N PHE A 49 -0.48 10.48 2.96
CA PHE A 49 -1.55 11.42 3.26
C PHE A 49 -1.12 12.34 4.40
N ASP A 50 -1.44 13.63 4.26
CA ASP A 50 -1.21 14.66 5.28
C ASP A 50 -2.41 15.61 5.26
N GLY A 51 -3.36 15.39 6.17
CA GLY A 51 -4.65 16.10 6.18
C GLY A 51 -5.45 15.91 4.89
N GLU A 52 -5.73 17.02 4.20
CA GLU A 52 -6.44 17.04 2.90
C GLU A 52 -5.48 17.00 1.69
N GLU A 53 -4.18 16.78 1.92
CA GLU A 53 -3.18 16.65 0.86
C GLU A 53 -2.66 15.20 0.75
N TYR A 54 -2.21 14.81 -0.44
CA TYR A 54 -1.54 13.53 -0.67
C TYR A 54 -0.44 13.64 -1.71
N GLY A 55 0.61 12.83 -1.56
CA GLY A 55 1.70 12.70 -2.52
C GLY A 55 1.91 11.26 -2.94
N GLU A 56 2.41 11.07 -4.16
CA GLU A 56 2.56 9.76 -4.78
C GLU A 56 3.93 9.57 -5.42
N LYS A 57 4.52 8.39 -5.22
CA LYS A 57 5.72 7.95 -5.91
C LYS A 57 5.47 6.64 -6.63
N PHE A 58 5.63 6.65 -7.95
CA PHE A 58 5.52 5.43 -8.76
C PHE A 58 6.74 4.53 -8.56
N LEU A 59 6.49 3.23 -8.40
CA LEU A 59 7.51 2.21 -8.14
C LEU A 59 7.51 1.11 -9.22
N GLY A 60 6.43 0.93 -9.96
CA GLY A 60 6.34 -0.11 -11.00
C GLY A 60 6.07 -1.50 -10.43
N LEU A 61 6.98 -2.45 -10.64
CA LEU A 61 6.88 -3.79 -10.05
C LEU A 61 7.52 -3.76 -8.66
N PHE A 62 6.74 -4.05 -7.62
CA PHE A 62 7.19 -3.90 -6.24
C PHE A 62 6.90 -5.16 -5.43
N VAL A 63 7.91 -5.63 -4.69
CA VAL A 63 7.81 -6.82 -3.83
C VAL A 63 7.89 -6.37 -2.38
N ILE A 64 6.91 -6.78 -1.58
CA ILE A 64 6.82 -6.50 -0.15
C ILE A 64 7.05 -7.81 0.59
N ARG A 65 7.97 -7.79 1.56
CA ARG A 65 8.23 -8.95 2.42
C ARG A 65 7.09 -9.15 3.42
N GLY A 66 6.63 -10.39 3.60
CA GLY A 66 5.40 -10.64 4.36
C GLY A 66 5.44 -10.35 5.86
N ASP A 67 6.63 -10.27 6.47
CA ASP A 67 6.80 -9.98 7.90
C ASP A 67 6.57 -8.51 8.26
N VAL A 68 6.67 -7.60 7.30
CA VAL A 68 6.40 -6.16 7.49
C VAL A 68 4.96 -5.78 7.12
N VAL A 69 4.21 -6.68 6.49
CA VAL A 69 2.80 -6.45 6.13
C VAL A 69 1.96 -6.43 7.41
N MET A 70 1.20 -5.34 7.57
CA MET A 70 0.25 -5.18 8.67
C MET A 70 -1.19 -5.47 8.21
N LEU A 71 -1.57 -4.96 7.03
CA LEU A 71 -2.93 -5.11 6.47
C LEU A 71 -2.89 -5.12 4.94
N VAL A 72 -3.80 -5.88 4.33
CA VAL A 72 -4.15 -5.79 2.91
C VAL A 72 -5.65 -5.49 2.79
N GLY A 73 -6.03 -4.54 1.94
CA GLY A 73 -7.42 -4.18 1.69
C GLY A 73 -7.68 -3.87 0.23
N ILE A 74 -8.92 -4.07 -0.23
CA ILE A 74 -9.33 -3.64 -1.58
C ILE A 74 -9.31 -2.11 -1.62
N SER A 75 -8.56 -1.56 -2.56
CA SER A 75 -8.43 -0.12 -2.74
C SER A 75 -9.52 0.39 -3.68
N LYS A 76 -10.55 1.01 -3.10
CA LYS A 76 -11.45 1.93 -3.80
C LYS A 76 -11.24 3.32 -3.20
N CYS A 77 -10.60 4.22 -3.93
CA CYS A 77 -10.28 5.55 -3.42
C CYS A 77 -11.03 6.60 -4.24
N ASP A 78 -11.80 7.46 -3.56
CA ASP A 78 -12.31 8.71 -4.12
C ASP A 78 -11.39 9.85 -3.65
N PHE A 79 -10.67 10.45 -4.60
CA PHE A 79 -9.72 11.54 -4.31
C PHE A 79 -10.33 12.93 -4.44
N LYS A 80 -11.64 13.08 -4.68
CA LYS A 80 -12.26 14.40 -4.89
C LYS A 80 -12.01 15.40 -3.77
N LYS A 81 -11.80 14.91 -2.55
CA LYS A 81 -11.56 15.74 -1.36
C LYS A 81 -10.08 16.07 -1.12
N TYR A 82 -9.17 15.44 -1.86
CA TYR A 82 -7.74 15.53 -1.58
C TYR A 82 -6.99 16.27 -2.68
N LYS A 83 -6.09 17.16 -2.28
CA LYS A 83 -5.20 17.89 -3.18
C LYS A 83 -3.89 17.13 -3.36
N LYS A 84 -3.52 16.85 -4.61
CA LYS A 84 -2.24 16.22 -4.93
C LYS A 84 -1.10 17.23 -4.78
N VAL A 85 -0.06 16.84 -4.06
CA VAL A 85 1.18 17.62 -3.86
C VAL A 85 2.41 16.79 -4.23
N ASP A 86 3.56 17.45 -4.27
CA ASP A 86 4.83 16.77 -4.53
C ASP A 86 5.16 15.77 -3.40
N TYR A 87 5.60 14.58 -3.79
CA TYR A 87 5.90 13.49 -2.87
C TYR A 87 7.08 13.82 -1.94
N GLU A 88 8.12 14.49 -2.43
CA GLU A 88 9.28 14.82 -1.61
C GLU A 88 8.95 15.89 -0.56
N ILE A 89 8.02 16.80 -0.87
CA ILE A 89 7.52 17.79 0.08
C ILE A 89 6.72 17.13 1.20
N ILE A 90 5.73 16.29 0.86
CA ILE A 90 4.87 15.66 1.87
C ILE A 90 5.66 14.68 2.74
N LYS A 91 6.61 13.96 2.16
CA LYS A 91 7.46 13.00 2.88
C LYS A 91 8.25 13.69 3.99
N LYS A 92 8.85 14.84 3.69
CA LYS A 92 9.57 15.64 4.69
C LYS A 92 8.67 16.07 5.85
N ARG A 93 7.41 16.44 5.58
CA ARG A 93 6.47 16.84 6.64
C ARG A 93 6.15 15.69 7.60
N VAL A 94 5.91 14.50 7.06
CA VAL A 94 5.55 13.32 7.87
C VAL A 94 6.74 12.80 8.68
N THR A 95 7.93 12.73 8.09
CA THR A 95 9.13 12.22 8.78
C THR A 95 9.55 13.10 9.97
N VAL A 96 9.31 14.41 9.92
CA VAL A 96 9.66 15.35 11.01
C VAL A 96 8.80 15.17 12.27
N ILE A 97 7.65 14.49 12.18
CA ILE A 97 6.74 14.29 13.32
C ILE A 97 7.12 13.02 14.13
N GLU A 98 7.89 12.11 13.52
CA GLU A 98 8.30 10.85 14.15
C GLU A 98 9.68 10.93 14.86
N GLU A 99 10.38 12.07 14.76
CA GLU A 99 11.62 12.40 15.50
C GLU A 99 11.34 13.30 16.71
#